data_AF-A0AA39KPZ8-F1
#
_entry.id   AF-A0AA39KPZ8-F1
#
_cell.length_a   1.000
_cell.length_b   1.000
_cell.length_c   1.000
_cell.angle_alpha   90.00
_cell.angle_beta   90.00
_cell.angle_gamma   90.00
#
_symmetry.space_group_name_H-M   'P 1'
#
loop_
_entity.id
_entity.type
_entity.pdbx_description
1 polymer ?
#
loop_
_entity_poly.entity_id
_entity_poly.type
_entity_poly.pdbx_seq_one_letter_code
_entity_poly.pdbx_strand_id
1 'polypeptide(L)'
;MRNYHGILWDAGDIPYNKLNDVLDIILKDVAYIYVKGAEKKQWLSDIIRGSNTIINLENLGCPSLKNIEITSCHYHEYRKSNLIYHCAHENAKQLKCWMEKKSQMQNLSIGRSLELYYQLEERIEDMRPQEIAYSTKEFILKFASTKIDRI
;
A
#
# COMPACT_ATOMS: atom_id res chain seq x y z
N MET A 1 7.97 29.83 6.34
CA MET A 1 7.63 28.42 6.01
C MET A 1 7.00 27.81 7.26
N ARG A 2 5.76 27.30 7.20
CA ARG A 2 5.10 26.65 8.36
C ARG A 2 5.36 25.15 8.29
N ASN A 3 6.07 24.58 9.27
CA ASN A 3 6.25 23.13 9.35
C ASN A 3 4.92 22.48 9.72
N TYR A 4 4.30 21.79 8.76
CA TYR A 4 3.01 21.11 8.93
C TYR A 4 3.02 20.12 10.11
N HIS A 5 4.17 19.51 10.38
CA HIS A 5 4.36 18.57 11.48
C HIS A 5 4.92 19.22 12.75
N GLY A 6 5.28 20.51 12.73
CA GLY A 6 5.90 21.19 13.87
C GLY A 6 7.30 20.67 14.25
N ILE A 7 7.92 19.84 13.41
CA ILE A 7 9.26 19.26 13.62
C ILE A 7 10.28 20.16 12.92
N LEU A 8 11.39 20.47 13.58
CA LEU A 8 12.51 21.22 12.99
C LEU A 8 13.35 20.30 12.09
N TRP A 9 14.03 20.86 11.08
CA TRP A 9 14.88 20.09 10.16
C TRP A 9 16.11 19.46 10.85
N ASP A 10 16.53 20.03 11.98
CA ASP A 10 17.62 19.57 12.83
C ASP A 10 17.13 18.73 14.03
N ALA A 11 15.83 18.43 14.12
CA ALA A 11 15.30 17.54 15.13
C ALA A 11 15.60 16.07 14.77
N GLY A 12 15.97 15.28 15.78
CA GLY A 12 16.27 13.85 15.65
C GLY A 12 17.77 13.55 15.79
N ASP A 13 18.11 12.26 15.73
CA ASP A 13 19.48 11.79 16.01
C ASP A 13 20.39 11.81 14.77
N ILE A 14 19.79 11.89 13.58
CA ILE A 14 20.50 11.85 12.29
C ILE A 14 20.47 13.25 11.68
N PRO A 15 21.64 13.90 11.52
CA PRO A 15 21.73 15.20 10.87
C PRO A 15 21.24 15.14 9.42
N TYR A 16 20.54 16.18 8.96
CA TYR A 16 19.95 16.21 7.61
C TYR A 16 20.97 16.05 6.48
N ASN A 17 22.22 16.50 6.67
CA ASN A 17 23.28 16.32 5.67
C ASN A 17 23.66 14.84 5.42
N LYS A 18 23.22 13.92 6.28
CA LYS A 18 23.36 12.46 6.12
C LYS A 18 22.21 11.81 5.36
N LEU A 19 21.22 12.58 4.92
CA LEU A 19 20.04 12.05 4.24
C LEU A 19 20.39 11.18 3.04
N ASN A 20 21.31 11.63 2.16
CA ASN A 20 21.69 10.87 0.97
C ASN A 20 22.29 9.51 1.32
N ASP A 21 23.26 9.48 2.26
CA ASP A 21 23.90 8.25 2.71
C ASP A 21 22.86 7.25 3.25
N VAL A 22 21.88 7.76 4.01
CA VAL A 22 20.80 6.95 4.58
C VAL A 22 19.87 6.40 3.49
N LEU A 23 19.47 7.25 2.53
CA LEU A 23 18.61 6.83 1.42
C LEU A 23 19.30 5.78 0.53
N ASP A 24 20.58 5.96 0.22
CA ASP A 24 21.35 5.00 -0.58
C ASP A 24 21.39 3.62 0.08
N ILE A 25 21.51 3.55 1.40
CA ILE A 25 21.49 2.29 2.16
C ILE A 25 20.10 1.67 2.16
N ILE A 26 19.06 2.44 2.50
CA ILE A 26 17.69 1.92 2.67
C ILE A 26 17.07 1.51 1.33
N LEU A 27 17.44 2.20 0.24
CA LEU A 27 16.81 2.04 -1.07
C LEU A 27 17.62 1.17 -2.04
N LYS A 28 18.79 0.67 -1.63
CA LYS A 28 19.73 -0.09 -2.48
C LYS A 28 19.06 -1.20 -3.30
N ASP A 29 18.20 -1.98 -2.66
CA ASP A 29 17.53 -3.15 -3.27
C ASP A 29 16.02 -2.93 -3.47
N VAL A 30 15.57 -1.68 -3.41
CA VAL A 30 14.15 -1.32 -3.50
C VAL A 30 13.78 -0.96 -4.94
N ALA A 31 13.05 -1.82 -5.65
CA ALA A 31 12.64 -1.51 -7.02
C ALA A 31 11.61 -0.35 -7.12
N TYR A 32 10.67 -0.30 -6.16
CA TYR A 32 9.53 0.62 -6.20
C TYR A 32 9.39 1.41 -4.91
N ILE A 33 9.22 2.72 -5.04
CA ILE A 33 9.01 3.62 -3.92
C ILE A 33 7.66 4.31 -4.11
N TYR A 34 6.80 4.18 -3.11
CA TYR A 34 5.46 4.75 -3.13
C TYR A 34 5.42 6.01 -2.27
N VAL A 35 4.97 7.11 -2.85
CA VAL A 35 4.89 8.41 -2.18
C VAL A 35 3.49 9.00 -2.29
N LYS A 36 3.13 9.86 -1.34
CA LYS A 36 1.84 10.57 -1.35
C LYS A 36 2.05 12.04 -1.73
N GLY A 37 1.63 12.41 -2.94
CA GLY A 37 1.70 13.76 -3.48
C GLY A 37 2.82 13.97 -4.49
N ALA A 38 2.53 14.77 -5.52
CA ALA A 38 3.47 15.06 -6.62
C ALA A 38 4.74 15.78 -6.14
N GLU A 39 4.62 16.68 -5.16
CA GLU A 39 5.76 17.39 -4.58
C GLU A 39 6.78 16.43 -3.96
N LYS A 40 6.31 15.44 -3.20
CA LYS A 40 7.18 14.43 -2.57
C LYS A 40 7.83 13.53 -3.62
N LYS A 41 7.09 13.20 -4.69
CA LYS A 41 7.65 12.47 -5.83
C LYS A 41 8.80 13.25 -6.46
N GLN A 42 8.60 14.53 -6.75
CA GLN A 42 9.62 15.37 -7.37
C GLN A 42 10.84 15.50 -6.45
N TRP A 43 10.62 15.92 -5.20
CA TRP A 43 11.68 16.09 -4.22
C TRP A 43 12.53 14.82 -4.06
N LEU A 44 11.89 13.65 -3.97
CA LEU A 44 12.62 12.39 -3.83
C LEU A 44 13.35 12.00 -5.13
N SER A 45 12.77 12.30 -6.29
CA SER A 45 13.41 12.05 -7.60
C SER A 45 14.66 12.92 -7.79
N ASP A 46 14.68 14.13 -7.24
CA ASP A 46 15.82 15.05 -7.33
C ASP A 46 17.01 14.59 -6.45
N ILE A 47 16.74 13.76 -5.44
CA ILE A 47 17.73 13.33 -4.44
C ILE A 47 18.25 11.92 -4.73
N ILE A 48 17.36 11.00 -5.13
CA ILE A 48 17.74 9.62 -5.42
C ILE A 48 18.52 9.57 -6.73
N ARG A 49 19.69 8.91 -6.70
CA ARG A 49 20.56 8.70 -7.87
C ARG A 49 20.41 7.32 -8.51
N GLY A 50 19.57 6.46 -7.92
CA GLY A 50 19.35 5.08 -8.34
C GLY A 50 18.29 4.91 -9.42
N SER A 51 18.11 3.67 -9.88
CA SER A 51 17.11 3.27 -10.87
C SER A 51 15.73 2.96 -10.25
N ASN A 52 15.48 3.43 -9.02
CA ASN A 52 14.23 3.16 -8.30
C ASN A 52 13.05 3.83 -9.00
N THR A 53 11.93 3.12 -9.15
CA THR A 53 10.72 3.70 -9.73
C THR A 53 9.88 4.36 -8.64
N ILE A 54 9.69 5.68 -8.73
CA ILE A 54 8.91 6.46 -7.75
C ILE A 54 7.47 6.69 -8.25
N ILE A 55 6.50 6.19 -7.49
CA ILE A 55 5.08 6.20 -7.85
C ILE A 55 4.29 7.09 -6.89
N ASN A 56 3.55 8.06 -7.44
CA ASN A 56 2.59 8.84 -6.65
C ASN A 56 1.31 8.01 -6.45
N LEU A 57 0.97 7.74 -5.19
CA LEU A 57 -0.24 7.01 -4.80
C LEU A 57 -1.54 7.69 -5.24
N GLU A 58 -1.55 9.00 -5.47
CA GLU A 58 -2.71 9.71 -6.01
C GLU A 58 -3.06 9.27 -7.43
N ASN A 59 -2.05 8.94 -8.25
CA ASN A 59 -2.26 8.39 -9.58
C ASN A 59 -2.91 7.00 -9.51
N LEU A 60 -2.79 6.34 -8.36
CA LEU A 60 -3.47 5.08 -8.06
C LEU A 60 -4.80 5.34 -7.33
N GLY A 61 -5.34 6.55 -7.28
CA GLY A 61 -6.61 6.84 -6.62
C GLY A 61 -6.56 6.79 -5.09
N CYS A 62 -5.38 6.95 -4.48
CA CYS A 62 -5.26 7.05 -3.03
C CYS A 62 -5.93 8.33 -2.50
N PRO A 63 -6.85 8.23 -1.54
CA PRO A 63 -7.58 9.38 -1.01
C PRO A 63 -6.65 10.34 -0.25
N SER A 64 -7.14 11.52 0.08
CA SER A 64 -6.43 12.46 0.95
C SER A 64 -6.15 11.84 2.33
N LEU A 65 -4.97 12.10 2.89
CA LEU A 65 -4.61 11.67 4.26
C LEU A 65 -5.58 12.25 5.32
N LYS A 66 -6.25 13.37 5.02
CA LYS A 66 -7.29 13.93 5.92
C LYS A 66 -8.48 13.00 6.12
N ASN A 67 -8.70 12.07 5.19
CA ASN A 67 -9.80 11.11 5.21
C ASN A 67 -9.34 9.74 5.76
N ILE A 68 -8.11 9.67 6.27
CA ILE A 68 -7.53 8.46 6.87
C ILE A 68 -7.43 8.73 8.37
N GLU A 69 -8.25 8.06 9.15
CA GLU A 69 -8.29 8.22 10.61
C GLU A 69 -6.98 7.76 11.25
N ILE A 70 -6.23 8.70 11.81
CA ILE A 70 -5.06 8.40 12.65
C ILE A 70 -5.56 8.22 14.07
N THR A 71 -5.67 6.97 14.52
CA THR A 71 -6.36 6.63 15.77
C THR A 71 -5.49 6.79 17.01
N SER A 72 -4.18 6.55 16.91
CA SER A 72 -3.24 6.79 18.02
C SER A 72 -1.79 6.65 17.56
N CYS A 73 -0.86 7.28 18.27
CA CYS A 73 0.57 7.06 18.07
C CYS A 73 1.27 6.92 19.42
N HIS A 74 1.79 5.73 19.72
CA HIS A 74 2.50 5.42 20.97
C HIS A 74 3.73 6.30 21.22
N TYR A 75 4.37 6.80 20.16
CA TYR A 75 5.52 7.71 20.29
C TYR A 75 5.13 9.12 20.75
N HIS A 76 3.83 9.47 20.72
CA HIS A 76 3.32 10.79 21.08
C HIS A 76 2.35 10.76 22.27
N GLU A 77 2.25 9.61 22.96
CA GLU A 77 1.26 9.31 24.01
C GLU A 77 1.32 10.29 25.22
N TYR A 78 2.46 10.97 25.41
CA TYR A 78 2.68 11.91 26.51
C TYR A 78 2.16 13.35 26.31
N ARG A 79 1.70 13.73 25.10
CA ARG A 79 1.23 15.11 24.85
C ARG A 79 -0.28 15.15 24.62
N LYS A 80 -1.05 14.92 25.71
CA LYS A 80 -2.52 15.04 25.81
C LYS A 80 -3.05 16.48 25.67
N SER A 81 -2.57 17.27 24.73
CA SER A 81 -3.10 18.61 24.49
C SER A 81 -3.65 18.70 23.07
N ASN A 82 -4.94 18.41 22.87
CA ASN A 82 -5.87 18.93 21.84
C ASN A 82 -5.35 19.26 20.42
N LEU A 83 -4.24 18.67 19.98
CA LEU A 83 -3.59 18.94 18.71
C LEU A 83 -3.74 17.68 17.87
N ILE A 84 -4.38 17.84 16.71
CA ILE A 84 -4.45 16.83 15.67
C ILE A 84 -3.00 16.48 15.29
N TYR A 85 -2.49 15.34 15.76
CA TYR A 85 -1.12 14.94 15.49
C TYR A 85 -1.03 14.32 14.09
N HIS A 86 -0.25 14.95 13.23
CA HIS A 86 0.12 14.41 11.93
C HIS A 86 1.43 13.62 12.08
N CYS A 87 1.35 12.37 12.54
CA CYS A 87 2.53 11.50 12.67
C CYS A 87 2.94 10.93 11.29
N ALA A 88 4.17 11.22 10.85
CA ALA A 88 4.68 10.74 9.56
C ALA A 88 4.73 9.21 9.47
N HIS A 89 5.12 8.53 10.54
CA HIS A 89 5.15 7.06 10.62
C HIS A 89 3.76 6.44 10.49
N GLU A 90 2.77 7.00 11.20
CA GLU A 90 1.41 6.49 11.15
C GLU A 90 0.76 6.76 9.78
N ASN A 91 1.01 7.92 9.18
CA ASN A 91 0.61 8.19 7.80
C ASN A 91 1.18 7.14 6.82
N ALA A 92 2.46 6.80 6.93
CA ALA A 92 3.08 5.79 6.07
C ALA A 92 2.45 4.40 6.26
N LYS A 93 2.17 3.99 7.51
CA LYS A 93 1.45 2.74 7.80
C LYS A 93 0.07 2.69 7.18
N GLN A 94 -0.72 3.75 7.32
CA GLN A 94 -2.07 3.78 6.76
C GLN A 94 -2.06 3.75 5.23
N LEU A 95 -1.10 4.42 4.58
CA LEU A 95 -0.91 4.33 3.13
C LEU A 95 -0.59 2.89 2.68
N LYS A 96 0.24 2.17 3.44
CA LYS A 96 0.50 0.74 3.21
C LYS A 96 -0.78 -0.09 3.36
N CYS A 97 -1.52 0.07 4.45
CA CYS A 97 -2.79 -0.64 4.67
C CYS A 97 -3.81 -0.36 3.56
N TRP A 98 -3.89 0.89 3.07
CA TRP A 98 -4.74 1.26 1.95
C TRP A 98 -4.33 0.52 0.67
N MET A 99 -3.03 0.45 0.37
CA MET A 99 -2.53 -0.29 -0.80
C MET A 99 -2.87 -1.79 -0.73
N GLU A 100 -2.66 -2.42 0.42
CA GLU A 100 -2.95 -3.84 0.61
C GLU A 100 -4.44 -4.13 0.41
N LYS A 101 -5.31 -3.31 1.01
CA LYS A 101 -6.78 -3.41 0.80
C LYS A 101 -7.16 -3.23 -0.66
N LYS A 102 -6.54 -2.27 -1.36
CA LYS A 102 -6.82 -2.03 -2.78
C LYS A 102 -6.43 -3.22 -3.65
N SER A 103 -5.24 -3.80 -3.43
CA SER A 103 -4.79 -4.99 -4.15
C SER A 103 -5.72 -6.19 -3.89
N GLN A 104 -6.15 -6.38 -2.65
CA GLN A 104 -7.13 -7.42 -2.29
C GLN A 104 -8.47 -7.21 -3.01
N MET A 105 -9.00 -5.98 -3.05
CA MET A 105 -10.26 -5.68 -3.76
C MET A 105 -10.15 -5.91 -5.27
N GLN A 106 -9.01 -5.55 -5.89
CA GLN A 106 -8.78 -5.81 -7.31
C GLN A 106 -8.72 -7.33 -7.59
N ASN A 107 -8.00 -8.08 -6.77
CA ASN A 107 -7.94 -9.54 -6.88
C ASN A 107 -9.33 -10.18 -6.72
N LEU A 108 -10.13 -9.73 -5.75
CA LEU A 108 -11.51 -10.19 -5.59
C LEU A 108 -12.40 -9.86 -6.79
N SER A 109 -12.24 -8.69 -7.41
CA SER A 109 -13.01 -8.34 -8.61
C SER A 109 -12.65 -9.22 -9.81
N ILE A 110 -11.36 -9.46 -10.04
CA ILE A 110 -10.87 -10.35 -11.10
C ILE A 110 -11.33 -11.78 -10.83
N GLY A 111 -11.17 -12.26 -9.60
CA GLY A 111 -11.68 -13.53 -9.13
C GLY A 111 -13.15 -13.71 -9.47
N ARG A 112 -14.00 -12.77 -9.04
CA ARG A 112 -15.46 -12.82 -9.34
C ARG A 112 -15.77 -12.85 -10.83
N SER A 113 -15.06 -12.07 -11.65
CA SER A 113 -15.26 -12.09 -13.11
C SER A 113 -14.88 -13.44 -13.72
N LEU A 114 -13.76 -14.03 -13.29
CA LEU A 114 -13.33 -15.37 -13.72
C LEU A 114 -14.34 -16.44 -13.27
N GLU A 115 -14.76 -16.39 -12.01
CA GLU A 115 -15.75 -17.31 -11.44
C GLU A 115 -17.06 -17.29 -12.23
N LEU A 116 -17.57 -16.10 -12.58
CA LEU A 116 -18.77 -15.94 -13.40
C LEU A 116 -18.59 -16.52 -14.81
N TYR A 117 -17.46 -16.21 -15.47
CA TYR A 117 -17.16 -16.75 -16.79
C TYR A 117 -17.16 -18.29 -16.79
N TYR A 118 -16.41 -18.90 -15.86
CA TYR A 118 -16.29 -20.35 -15.80
C TYR A 118 -17.58 -21.05 -15.34
N GLN A 119 -18.40 -20.40 -14.52
CA GLN A 119 -19.73 -20.92 -14.16
C GLN A 119 -20.71 -20.87 -15.32
N LEU A 120 -20.78 -19.76 -16.05
CA LEU A 120 -21.71 -19.58 -17.17
C LEU A 120 -21.38 -20.50 -18.34
N GLU A 121 -20.09 -20.68 -18.62
CA GLU A 121 -19.64 -21.53 -19.72
C GLU A 121 -19.56 -23.02 -19.33
N GLU A 122 -19.83 -23.38 -18.07
CA GLU A 122 -19.63 -24.73 -17.52
C GLU A 122 -18.20 -25.29 -17.69
N ARG A 123 -17.20 -24.39 -17.74
CA ARG A 123 -15.79 -24.71 -18.05
C ARG A 123 -14.87 -24.64 -16.83
N ILE A 124 -15.39 -24.85 -15.63
CA ILE A 124 -14.61 -24.70 -14.39
C ILE A 124 -13.37 -25.62 -14.36
N GLU A 125 -13.41 -26.74 -15.07
CA GLU A 125 -12.27 -27.66 -15.20
C GLU A 125 -11.08 -27.10 -15.98
N ASP A 126 -11.31 -26.08 -16.82
CA ASP A 126 -10.30 -25.45 -17.66
C ASP A 126 -9.54 -24.32 -16.94
N MET A 127 -9.89 -24.03 -15.69
CA MET A 127 -9.26 -22.97 -14.91
C MET A 127 -7.77 -23.20 -14.73
N ARG A 128 -6.98 -22.16 -15.05
CA ARG A 128 -5.52 -22.23 -14.85
C ARG A 128 -5.18 -22.07 -13.37
N PRO A 129 -4.09 -22.70 -12.87
CA PRO A 129 -3.67 -22.56 -11.46
C PRO A 129 -3.50 -21.11 -10.99
N GLN A 130 -3.06 -20.22 -11.88
CA GLN A 130 -2.91 -18.78 -11.59
C GLN A 130 -4.26 -18.09 -11.41
N GLU A 131 -5.30 -18.53 -12.12
CA GLU A 131 -6.66 -17.99 -12.02
C GLU A 131 -7.35 -18.49 -10.74
N ILE A 132 -7.08 -19.74 -10.35
CA ILE A 132 -7.51 -20.30 -9.06
C ILE A 132 -6.98 -19.46 -7.90
N ALA A 133 -5.76 -18.93 -8.00
CA ALA A 133 -5.18 -18.06 -6.96
C ALA A 133 -5.93 -16.73 -6.75
N TYR A 134 -6.72 -16.30 -7.74
CA TYR A 134 -7.57 -15.10 -7.64
C TYR A 134 -9.01 -15.43 -7.21
N SER A 135 -9.42 -16.70 -7.26
CA SER A 135 -10.76 -17.12 -6.87
C SER A 135 -10.98 -17.06 -5.36
N THR A 136 -12.23 -16.86 -4.99
CA THR A 136 -12.70 -16.90 -3.61
C THR A 136 -12.63 -18.32 -3.06
N LYS A 137 -12.41 -18.42 -1.74
CA LYS A 137 -12.36 -19.70 -1.04
C LYS A 137 -13.67 -20.47 -1.21
N GLU A 138 -14.79 -19.77 -1.13
CA GLU A 138 -16.14 -20.32 -1.28
C GLU A 138 -16.34 -20.96 -2.66
N PHE A 139 -15.89 -20.29 -3.72
CA PHE A 139 -15.95 -20.82 -5.07
C PHE A 139 -15.10 -22.09 -5.23
N ILE A 140 -13.86 -22.07 -4.74
CA ILE A 140 -12.94 -23.22 -4.81
C ILE A 140 -13.55 -24.42 -4.07
N LEU A 141 -14.15 -24.20 -2.89
CA LEU A 141 -14.80 -25.26 -2.11
C LEU A 141 -16.01 -25.85 -2.85
N LYS A 142 -16.86 -25.02 -3.46
CA LYS A 142 -18.00 -25.47 -4.28
C LYS A 142 -17.54 -26.31 -5.48
N PHE A 143 -16.46 -25.92 -6.14
CA PHE A 143 -15.89 -26.69 -7.23
C PHE A 143 -15.33 -28.04 -6.76
N ALA A 144 -14.56 -28.03 -5.66
CA ALA A 144 -13.97 -29.24 -5.11
C ALA A 144 -15.05 -30.26 -4.70
N SER A 145 -16.15 -29.80 -4.08
CA SER A 145 -17.27 -30.68 -3.72
C SER A 145 -17.94 -31.31 -4.94
N THR A 146 -18.15 -30.54 -6.03
CA THR A 146 -18.74 -31.09 -7.26
C THR A 146 -17.90 -32.17 -7.95
N LYS A 147 -16.58 -32.24 -7.69
CA LYS A 147 -15.71 -33.31 -8.21
C LYS A 147 -15.70 -34.55 -7.34
N ILE A 148 -15.92 -34.41 -6.03
CA ILE A 148 -16.02 -35.56 -5.11
C ILE A 148 -17.30 -36.36 -5.40
N ASP A 149 -18.41 -35.68 -5.71
CA ASP A 149 -19.71 -36.35 -5.97
C ASP A 149 -19.80 -37.04 -7.35
N ARG A 150 -18.75 -36.95 -8.19
CA ARG A 150 -18.71 -37.53 -9.55
C ARG A 150 -17.80 -38.77 -9.66
N ILE A 151 -17.26 -39.27 -8.54
CA ILE A 151 -16.44 -40.49 -8.44
C ILE A 151 -17.28 -41.59 -7.81
#